data_AF-A0A8B9WZM1-F1
#
_entry.id   AF-A0A8B9WZM1-F1
#
_cell.length_a   1.000
_cell.length_b   1.000
_cell.length_c   1.000
_cell.angle_alpha   90.00
_cell.angle_beta   90.00
_cell.angle_gamma   90.00
#
_symmetry.space_group_name_H-M   'P 1'
#
loop_
_entity.id
_entity.type
_entity.pdbx_description
1 polymer ?
#
loop_
_entity_poly.entity_id
_entity_poly.type
_entity_poly.pdbx_seq_one_letter_code
_entity_poly.pdbx_strand_id
1 'polypeptide(L)'
;SNQMMDPTNHCYVLLIQLGLTYDGMMHGEAGVPKTGILILILAVIFMKGNCATEEEVLEVLNVTRMCSGRKYFFFGELKQLLSDFVREGYLEFQHVVNADRWQSEFLWGPRAYAETTKMKILEFLAKVNGTDPSSFPSQYEEALEDEKEKAQARVSANCLCHYRFLYSD
;
A
#
# COMPACT_ATOMS: atom_id res chain seq x y z
N SER A 1 -17.77 -2.36 -32.79
CA SER A 1 -16.79 -3.30 -32.21
C SER A 1 -16.64 -2.99 -30.74
N ASN A 2 -17.16 -3.84 -29.86
CA ASN A 2 -17.00 -3.68 -28.42
C ASN A 2 -15.62 -4.22 -28.04
N GLN A 3 -14.66 -3.33 -27.75
CA GLN A 3 -13.41 -3.70 -27.10
C GLN A 3 -13.76 -4.17 -25.69
N MET A 4 -13.76 -5.48 -25.51
CA MET A 4 -13.78 -6.13 -24.21
C MET A 4 -12.44 -5.82 -23.54
N MET A 5 -12.37 -4.68 -22.85
CA MET A 5 -11.21 -4.36 -22.03
C MET A 5 -11.16 -5.37 -20.88
N ASP A 6 -10.08 -6.15 -20.87
CA ASP A 6 -9.82 -7.15 -19.85
C ASP A 6 -9.75 -6.48 -18.48
N PRO A 7 -10.54 -6.90 -17.46
CA PRO A 7 -10.45 -6.37 -16.10
C PRO A 7 -9.02 -6.48 -15.53
N THR A 8 -8.25 -7.44 -16.03
CA THR A 8 -6.82 -7.59 -15.78
C THR A 8 -6.10 -6.30 -16.17
N ASN A 9 -6.19 -5.84 -17.43
CA ASN A 9 -5.54 -4.63 -17.95
C ASN A 9 -5.93 -3.34 -17.20
N HIS A 10 -7.18 -3.22 -16.75
CA HIS A 10 -7.61 -2.09 -15.93
C HIS A 10 -6.88 -2.03 -14.60
N CYS A 11 -6.61 -3.19 -13.98
CA CYS A 11 -5.83 -3.25 -12.75
C CYS A 11 -4.39 -2.77 -12.99
N TYR A 12 -3.70 -3.23 -14.06
CA TYR A 12 -2.32 -2.80 -14.38
C TYR A 12 -2.21 -1.29 -14.63
N VAL A 13 -3.16 -0.68 -15.34
CA VAL A 13 -3.16 0.77 -15.59
C VAL A 13 -3.32 1.56 -14.27
N LEU A 14 -4.15 1.08 -13.34
CA LEU A 14 -4.35 1.73 -12.04
C LEU A 14 -3.14 1.55 -11.09
N LEU A 15 -2.49 0.39 -11.15
CA LEU A 15 -1.26 0.10 -10.38
C LEU A 15 -0.12 1.07 -10.75
N ILE A 16 -0.01 1.44 -12.03
CA ILE A 16 0.97 2.41 -12.54
C ILE A 16 0.61 3.84 -12.10
N GLN A 17 -0.68 4.19 -12.02
CA GLN A 17 -1.14 5.54 -11.62
C GLN A 17 -0.88 5.88 -10.14
N LEU A 18 -0.73 4.88 -9.28
CA LEU A 18 -0.46 5.10 -7.85
C LEU A 18 0.96 5.67 -7.59
N GLY A 19 1.85 5.64 -8.59
CA GLY A 19 3.21 6.20 -8.50
C GLY A 19 4.24 5.24 -7.88
N LEU A 20 3.88 3.97 -7.69
CA LEU A 20 4.82 2.95 -7.24
C LEU A 20 5.72 2.52 -8.41
N THR A 21 7.03 2.52 -8.18
CA THR A 21 8.04 2.20 -9.21
C THR A 21 8.45 0.74 -9.27
N TYR A 22 7.75 -0.14 -8.55
CA TYR A 22 8.11 -1.56 -8.46
C TYR A 22 7.59 -2.36 -9.67
N ASP A 23 8.41 -3.25 -10.24
CA ASP A 23 8.09 -4.02 -11.46
C ASP A 23 8.36 -5.53 -11.36
N GLY A 24 8.68 -6.06 -10.17
CA GLY A 24 8.99 -7.48 -10.00
C GLY A 24 7.84 -8.38 -10.44
N MET A 25 8.06 -9.21 -11.46
CA MET A 25 7.09 -10.22 -11.92
C MET A 25 7.33 -11.57 -11.23
N MET A 26 6.27 -12.22 -10.75
CA MET A 26 6.32 -13.63 -10.34
C MET A 26 6.50 -14.49 -11.61
N HIS A 27 7.45 -15.43 -11.60
CA HIS A 27 7.67 -16.33 -12.73
C HIS A 27 6.54 -17.39 -12.77
N GLY A 28 5.51 -17.13 -13.58
CA GLY A 28 4.36 -18.02 -13.82
C GLY A 28 3.39 -17.41 -14.83
N GLU A 29 2.80 -18.25 -15.70
CA GLU A 29 2.05 -17.85 -16.90
C GLU A 29 0.86 -16.90 -16.59
N ALA A 30 1.09 -15.60 -16.82
CA ALA A 30 0.33 -14.41 -16.40
C ALA A 30 0.60 -13.94 -14.95
N GLY A 31 1.84 -13.49 -14.69
CA GLY A 31 2.29 -12.98 -13.40
C GLY A 31 1.52 -11.73 -12.96
N VAL A 32 0.93 -11.79 -11.77
CA VAL A 32 0.51 -10.59 -11.03
C VAL A 32 1.77 -9.79 -10.72
N PRO A 33 1.85 -8.48 -11.06
CA PRO A 33 2.97 -7.65 -10.65
C PRO A 33 3.04 -7.68 -9.13
N LYS A 34 4.22 -7.89 -8.55
CA LYS A 34 4.37 -7.82 -7.10
C LYS A 34 3.86 -6.48 -6.53
N THR A 35 3.87 -5.43 -7.34
CA THR A 35 3.26 -4.11 -7.08
C THR A 35 1.78 -4.17 -6.74
N GLY A 36 1.01 -5.04 -7.40
CA GLY A 36 -0.40 -5.25 -7.09
C GLY A 36 -0.62 -5.89 -5.74
N ILE A 37 0.24 -6.84 -5.37
CA ILE A 37 0.20 -7.46 -4.04
C ILE A 37 0.63 -6.45 -2.98
N LEU A 38 1.66 -5.65 -3.25
CA LEU A 38 2.08 -4.58 -2.36
C LEU A 38 0.94 -3.60 -2.08
N ILE A 39 0.24 -3.13 -3.11
CA ILE A 39 -0.89 -2.21 -2.96
C ILE A 39 -2.02 -2.82 -2.14
N LEU A 40 -2.32 -4.10 -2.35
CA LEU A 40 -3.29 -4.83 -1.52
C LEU A 40 -2.86 -4.90 -0.06
N ILE A 41 -1.58 -5.17 0.23
CA ILE A 41 -1.08 -5.22 1.61
C ILE A 41 -1.13 -3.82 2.25
N LEU A 42 -0.68 -2.79 1.55
CA LEU A 42 -0.74 -1.40 2.03
C LEU A 42 -2.19 -0.98 2.31
N ALA A 43 -3.13 -1.37 1.45
CA ALA A 43 -4.55 -1.16 1.66
C ALA A 43 -5.08 -1.88 2.91
N VAL A 44 -4.72 -3.14 3.14
CA VAL A 44 -5.14 -3.89 4.34
C VAL A 44 -4.64 -3.20 5.61
N ILE A 45 -3.36 -2.84 5.65
CA ILE A 45 -2.77 -2.15 6.82
C ILE A 45 -3.49 -0.82 7.07
N PHE A 46 -3.76 -0.04 6.02
CA PHE A 46 -4.46 1.23 6.15
C PHE A 46 -5.91 1.03 6.65
N MET A 47 -6.64 0.07 6.09
CA MET A 47 -8.01 -0.24 6.51
C MET A 47 -8.11 -0.76 7.95
N LYS A 48 -7.02 -1.33 8.49
CA LYS A 48 -6.91 -1.82 9.87
C LYS A 48 -6.42 -0.76 10.87
N GLY A 49 -6.26 0.50 10.45
CA GLY A 49 -5.83 1.59 11.33
C GLY A 49 -4.32 1.77 11.38
N ASN A 50 -3.63 1.53 10.26
CA ASN A 50 -2.18 1.68 10.04
C ASN A 50 -1.28 0.63 10.67
N CYS A 51 -1.85 -0.40 11.28
CA CYS A 51 -1.15 -1.63 11.68
C CYS A 51 -2.01 -2.84 11.31
N ALA A 52 -1.36 -3.95 10.95
CA ALA A 52 -2.05 -5.23 10.76
C ALA A 52 -1.12 -6.36 11.16
N THR A 53 -1.65 -7.41 11.80
CA THR A 53 -0.82 -8.59 12.11
C THR A 53 -0.51 -9.39 10.84
N GLU A 54 0.53 -10.23 10.90
CA GLU A 54 0.82 -11.18 9.83
C GLU A 54 -0.42 -12.00 9.46
N GLU A 55 -1.16 -12.48 10.46
CA GLU A 55 -2.37 -13.28 10.25
C GLU A 55 -3.47 -12.51 9.51
N GLU A 56 -3.70 -11.24 9.86
CA GLU A 56 -4.72 -10.41 9.20
C GLU A 56 -4.38 -10.14 7.74
N VAL A 57 -3.10 -9.82 7.45
CA VAL A 57 -2.62 -9.65 6.08
C VAL A 57 -2.78 -10.95 5.31
N LEU A 58 -2.42 -12.09 5.91
CA LEU A 58 -2.58 -13.40 5.31
C LEU A 58 -4.04 -13.77 5.05
N GLU A 59 -4.94 -13.47 5.98
CA GLU A 59 -6.36 -13.77 5.89
C GLU A 59 -7.00 -13.01 4.71
N VAL A 60 -6.75 -11.71 4.58
CA VAL A 60 -7.31 -10.92 3.48
C VAL A 60 -6.74 -11.34 2.13
N LEU A 61 -5.43 -11.64 2.07
CA LEU A 61 -4.83 -12.20 0.86
C LEU A 61 -5.41 -13.58 0.53
N ASN A 62 -5.72 -14.42 1.53
CA ASN A 62 -6.37 -15.71 1.37
C ASN A 62 -7.81 -15.61 0.83
N VAL A 63 -8.61 -14.67 1.32
CA VAL A 63 -9.97 -14.46 0.80
C VAL A 63 -9.91 -14.00 -0.66
N THR A 64 -8.94 -13.15 -0.99
CA THR A 64 -8.68 -12.72 -2.37
C THR A 64 -8.23 -13.88 -3.28
N ARG A 65 -7.55 -14.91 -2.73
CA ARG A 65 -7.20 -16.17 -3.44
C ARG A 65 -8.44 -16.96 -3.89
N MET A 66 -9.54 -16.91 -3.13
CA MET A 66 -10.77 -17.66 -3.48
C MET A 66 -11.54 -17.02 -4.63
N CYS A 67 -11.50 -15.68 -4.75
CA CYS A 67 -12.23 -14.95 -5.80
C CYS A 67 -11.58 -15.04 -7.19
N SER A 68 -10.27 -15.27 -7.28
CA SER A 68 -9.56 -15.31 -8.57
C SER A 68 -9.55 -16.70 -9.23
N GLY A 69 -9.98 -17.76 -8.54
CA GLY A 69 -9.93 -19.14 -9.06
C GLY A 69 -8.51 -19.67 -9.34
N ARG A 70 -7.48 -18.86 -9.08
CA ARG A 70 -6.07 -19.16 -9.33
C ARG A 70 -5.33 -19.32 -8.00
N LYS A 71 -4.76 -20.51 -7.78
CA LYS A 71 -3.92 -20.82 -6.62
C LYS A 71 -2.49 -20.38 -6.89
N TYR A 72 -2.09 -19.18 -6.48
CA TYR A 72 -0.69 -18.78 -6.64
C TYR A 72 -0.12 -18.01 -5.47
N PHE A 73 -0.13 -18.59 -4.26
CA PHE A 73 0.92 -18.35 -3.25
C PHE A 73 0.88 -19.47 -2.21
N PHE A 74 1.92 -20.30 -2.15
CA PHE A 74 2.12 -21.14 -0.98
C PHE A 74 2.48 -20.25 0.23
N PHE A 75 2.15 -20.66 1.45
CA PHE A 75 2.44 -19.88 2.67
C PHE A 75 3.90 -19.42 2.75
N GLY A 76 4.84 -20.26 2.27
CA GLY A 76 6.27 -19.90 2.20
C GLY A 76 6.59 -18.78 1.22
N GLU A 77 5.94 -18.73 0.06
CA GLU A 77 6.16 -17.68 -0.94
C GLU A 77 5.65 -16.31 -0.44
N LEU A 78 4.53 -16.30 0.29
CA LEU A 78 4.01 -15.07 0.87
C LEU A 78 4.91 -14.52 1.99
N LYS A 79 5.45 -15.38 2.84
CA LYS A 79 6.44 -14.97 3.87
C LYS A 79 7.69 -14.37 3.25
N GLN A 80 8.21 -14.98 2.18
CA GLN A 80 9.35 -14.44 1.46
C GLN A 80 9.03 -13.09 0.83
N LEU A 81 7.83 -12.93 0.25
CA LEU A 81 7.39 -11.69 -0.35
C LEU A 81 7.24 -10.56 0.68
N LEU A 82 6.66 -10.84 1.85
CA LEU A 82 6.57 -9.88 2.95
C LEU A 82 7.97 -9.45 3.41
N SER A 83 8.89 -10.41 3.55
CA SER A 83 10.29 -10.13 3.87
C SER A 83 10.97 -9.27 2.81
N ASP A 84 10.69 -9.51 1.53
CA ASP A 84 11.20 -8.68 0.43
C ASP A 84 10.66 -7.24 0.52
N PHE A 85 9.37 -7.04 0.82
CA PHE A 85 8.81 -5.69 1.00
C PHE A 85 9.35 -4.96 2.22
N VAL A 86 9.66 -5.68 3.30
CA VAL A 86 10.35 -5.11 4.46
C VAL A 86 11.77 -4.69 4.06
N ARG A 87 12.52 -5.55 3.37
CA ARG A 87 13.87 -5.25 2.89
C ARG A 87 13.91 -4.08 1.92
N GLU A 88 12.88 -3.94 1.09
CA GLU A 88 12.74 -2.83 0.13
C GLU A 88 12.20 -1.54 0.76
N GLY A 89 11.88 -1.55 2.06
CA GLY A 89 11.44 -0.37 2.83
C GLY A 89 9.98 0.03 2.61
N TYR A 90 9.19 -0.81 1.95
CA TYR A 90 7.75 -0.60 1.77
C TYR A 90 6.95 -0.97 3.01
N LEU A 91 7.41 -1.96 3.77
CA LEU A 91 6.81 -2.37 5.03
C LEU A 91 7.82 -2.21 6.16
N GLU A 92 7.32 -1.87 7.33
CA GLU A 92 8.04 -2.04 8.59
C GLU A 92 7.43 -3.20 9.37
N PHE A 93 8.27 -3.89 10.11
CA PHE A 93 7.87 -5.01 10.93
C PHE A 93 8.25 -4.74 12.38
N GLN A 94 7.27 -4.79 13.28
CA GLN A 94 7.48 -4.58 14.70
C GLN A 94 6.87 -5.71 15.53
N HIS A 95 7.51 -6.00 16.65
CA HIS A 95 6.94 -6.88 17.67
C HIS A 95 6.29 -6.04 18.75
N VAL A 96 4.98 -6.20 18.93
CA VAL A 96 4.24 -5.59 20.01
C VAL A 96 4.00 -6.63 21.10
N VAL A 97 4.40 -6.30 22.33
CA VAL A 97 4.10 -7.12 23.50
C VAL A 97 2.80 -6.61 24.09
N ASN A 98 1.70 -7.31 23.81
CA ASN A 98 0.39 -6.93 24.33
C ASN A 98 -0.07 -7.94 25.38
N ALA A 99 0.06 -7.54 26.66
CA ALA A 99 -0.43 -8.13 27.91
C ALA A 99 -0.20 -9.65 28.19
N ASP A 100 0.18 -10.46 27.21
CA ASP A 100 0.60 -11.87 27.30
C ASP A 100 0.94 -12.51 25.94
N ARG A 101 0.84 -11.77 24.82
CA ARG A 101 1.12 -12.29 23.47
C ARG A 101 2.13 -11.43 22.73
N TRP A 102 3.15 -12.09 22.17
CA TRP A 102 4.03 -11.49 21.18
C TRP A 102 3.30 -11.47 19.85
N GLN A 103 2.82 -10.30 19.44
CA GLN A 103 2.17 -10.11 18.15
C GLN A 103 3.12 -9.41 17.20
N SER A 104 3.17 -9.93 15.98
CA SER A 104 4.02 -9.44 14.91
C SER A 104 3.16 -8.62 13.97
N GLU A 105 3.47 -7.33 13.86
CA GLU A 105 2.66 -6.36 13.12
C GLU A 105 3.45 -5.73 11.98
N PHE A 106 2.75 -5.48 10.88
CA PHE A 106 3.22 -4.74 9.74
C PHE A 106 2.65 -3.33 9.73
N LEU A 107 3.50 -2.38 9.35
CA LEU A 107 3.17 -0.98 9.12
C LEU A 107 3.68 -0.57 7.74
N TRP A 108 3.22 0.58 7.26
CA TRP A 108 3.81 1.21 6.09
C TRP A 108 5.23 1.66 6.42
N GLY A 109 6.19 1.29 5.57
CA GLY A 109 7.56 1.75 5.67
C GLY A 109 7.77 3.12 5.01
N PRO A 110 8.96 3.72 5.20
CA PRO A 110 9.27 5.06 4.72
C PRO A 110 9.15 5.18 3.19
N ARG A 111 9.46 4.10 2.46
CA ARG A 111 9.34 4.08 1.00
C ARG A 111 7.88 4.11 0.54
N ALA A 112 6.99 3.42 1.25
CA ALA A 112 5.56 3.48 0.96
C ALA A 112 5.02 4.90 1.14
N TYR A 113 5.37 5.57 2.24
CA TYR A 113 4.98 6.97 2.46
C TYR A 113 5.61 7.96 1.47
N ALA A 114 6.77 7.64 0.90
CA ALA A 114 7.44 8.46 -0.11
C ALA A 114 6.82 8.30 -1.51
N GLU A 115 6.45 7.08 -1.91
CA GLU A 115 5.96 6.79 -3.26
C GLU A 115 4.44 6.92 -3.40
N THR A 116 3.68 6.70 -2.32
CA THR A 116 2.21 6.78 -2.33
C THR A 116 1.66 7.52 -1.11
N THR A 117 0.34 7.73 -1.11
CA THR A 117 -0.38 8.39 -0.02
C THR A 117 -1.62 7.59 0.36
N LYS A 118 -2.09 7.77 1.59
CA LYS A 118 -3.30 7.10 2.08
C LYS A 118 -4.50 7.42 1.18
N MET A 119 -4.60 8.67 0.71
CA MET A 119 -5.65 9.10 -0.20
C MET A 119 -5.62 8.34 -1.53
N LYS A 120 -4.44 8.19 -2.14
CA LYS A 120 -4.27 7.41 -3.38
C LYS A 120 -4.72 5.95 -3.23
N ILE A 121 -4.36 5.30 -2.11
CA ILE A 121 -4.80 3.93 -1.82
C ILE A 121 -6.32 3.87 -1.62
N LEU A 122 -6.89 4.86 -0.93
CA LEU A 122 -8.34 4.93 -0.71
C LEU A 122 -9.13 5.14 -2.00
N GLU A 123 -8.66 6.02 -2.89
CA GLU A 123 -9.23 6.24 -4.22
C GLU A 123 -9.21 4.96 -5.06
N PHE A 124 -8.11 4.20 -4.99
CA PHE A 124 -8.02 2.91 -5.65
C PHE A 124 -9.08 1.92 -5.12
N LEU A 125 -9.21 1.78 -3.79
CA LEU A 125 -10.19 0.90 -3.17
C LEU A 125 -11.63 1.29 -3.54
N ALA A 126 -11.94 2.58 -3.46
CA ALA A 126 -13.25 3.11 -3.81
C ALA A 126 -13.60 2.79 -5.26
N LYS A 127 -12.66 3.04 -6.18
CA LYS A 127 -12.83 2.76 -7.61
C LYS A 127 -13.05 1.27 -7.90
N VAL A 128 -12.29 0.38 -7.25
CA VAL A 128 -12.45 -1.08 -7.40
C VAL A 128 -13.83 -1.54 -6.92
N ASN A 129 -14.35 -0.92 -5.86
CA ASN A 129 -15.66 -1.24 -5.31
C ASN A 129 -16.82 -0.48 -5.99
N GLY A 130 -16.54 0.41 -6.94
CA GLY A 130 -17.55 1.27 -7.56
C GLY A 130 -18.19 2.27 -6.58
N THR A 131 -17.46 2.64 -5.52
CA THR A 131 -17.89 3.58 -4.48
C THR A 131 -17.05 4.87 -4.49
N ASP A 132 -17.41 5.83 -3.66
CA ASP A 132 -16.62 7.04 -3.41
C ASP A 132 -15.68 6.86 -2.19
N PRO A 133 -14.47 7.45 -2.16
CA PRO A 133 -13.60 7.45 -0.98
C PRO A 133 -14.29 7.90 0.32
N SER A 134 -15.24 8.83 0.23
CA SER A 134 -16.03 9.30 1.38
C SER A 134 -16.94 8.23 1.97
N SER A 135 -17.10 7.09 1.30
CA SER A 135 -17.83 5.92 1.81
C SER A 135 -17.09 5.22 2.95
N PHE A 136 -15.82 5.59 3.20
CA PHE A 136 -15.00 5.13 4.31
C PHE A 136 -14.61 6.33 5.19
N PRO A 137 -15.52 6.85 6.05
CA PRO A 137 -15.36 8.18 6.66
C PRO A 137 -14.09 8.31 7.51
N SER A 138 -13.78 7.30 8.33
CA SER A 138 -12.58 7.29 9.18
C SER A 138 -11.29 7.31 8.35
N GLN A 139 -11.22 6.49 7.30
CA GLN A 139 -10.05 6.40 6.44
C GLN A 139 -9.92 7.66 5.58
N TYR A 140 -11.03 8.22 5.12
CA TYR A 140 -11.03 9.46 4.35
C TYR A 140 -10.51 10.65 5.16
N GLU A 141 -10.98 10.80 6.40
CA GLU A 141 -10.50 11.85 7.31
C GLU A 141 -9.00 11.70 7.61
N GLU A 142 -8.55 10.48 7.90
CA GLU A 142 -7.14 10.20 8.15
C GLU A 142 -6.26 10.45 6.91
N ALA A 143 -6.74 10.07 5.72
CA ALA A 143 -6.05 10.32 4.46
C ALA A 143 -5.96 11.82 4.13
N LEU A 144 -6.97 12.61 4.49
CA LEU A 144 -6.92 14.06 4.35
C LEU A 144 -5.88 14.69 5.29
N GLU A 145 -5.75 14.18 6.51
CA GLU A 145 -4.77 14.69 7.46
C GLU A 145 -3.33 14.39 7.00
N ASP A 146 -3.06 13.17 6.50
CA ASP A 146 -1.76 12.80 5.91
C ASP A 146 -1.35 13.74 4.76
N GLU A 147 -2.30 14.11 3.88
CA GLU A 147 -2.03 15.07 2.79
C GLU A 147 -1.74 16.48 3.30
N LYS A 148 -2.46 16.95 4.33
CA LYS A 148 -2.20 18.27 4.94
C LYS A 148 -0.83 18.30 5.59
N GLU A 149 -0.47 17.30 6.38
CA GLU A 149 0.83 17.22 7.05
C GLU A 149 1.96 17.19 6.02
N LYS A 150 1.84 16.40 4.95
CA LYS A 150 2.80 16.38 3.84
C LYS A 150 2.90 17.73 3.13
N ALA A 151 1.79 18.42 2.89
CA ALA A 151 1.80 19.74 2.28
C ALA A 151 2.51 20.77 3.18
N GLN A 152 2.24 20.76 4.50
CA GLN A 152 2.89 21.62 5.47
C GLN A 152 4.39 21.35 5.58
N ALA A 153 4.79 20.08 5.60
CA ALA A 153 6.21 19.69 5.60
C ALA A 153 6.94 20.21 4.36
N ARG A 154 6.33 20.13 3.18
CA ARG A 154 6.88 20.67 1.92
C ARG A 154 7.04 22.19 1.96
N VAL A 155 6.02 22.91 2.44
CA VAL A 155 6.08 24.37 2.60
C VAL A 155 7.20 24.74 3.57
N SER A 156 7.30 24.04 4.70
CA SER A 156 8.32 24.29 5.72
C SER A 156 9.74 24.02 5.20
N ALA A 157 9.94 22.92 4.48
CA ALA A 157 11.21 22.61 3.83
C ALA A 157 11.61 23.67 2.78
N ASN A 158 10.64 24.18 2.01
CA ASN A 158 10.87 25.26 1.05
C ASN A 158 11.22 26.59 1.73
N CYS A 159 10.56 26.93 2.83
CA CYS A 159 10.93 28.11 3.62
C CYS A 159 12.33 27.98 4.23
N LEU A 160 12.69 26.80 4.75
CA LEU A 160 14.01 26.52 5.31
C LEU A 160 15.13 26.58 4.27
N CYS A 161 14.92 26.03 3.07
CA CYS A 161 15.92 26.08 2.01
C CYS A 161 16.11 27.51 1.48
N HIS A 162 15.02 28.28 1.37
CA HIS A 162 15.09 29.69 0.99
C HIS A 162 15.81 30.53 2.04
N TYR A 163 15.52 30.34 3.33
CA TYR A 163 16.19 31.03 4.42
C TYR A 163 17.69 30.68 4.47
N ARG A 164 18.04 29.39 4.29
CA ARG A 164 19.45 28.97 4.26
C ARG A 164 20.23 29.57 3.08
N PHE A 165 19.57 29.78 1.93
CA PHE A 165 20.18 30.44 0.77
C PHE A 165 20.40 31.95 1.00
N LEU A 166 19.49 32.62 1.72
CA LEU A 166 19.59 34.05 2.01
C LEU A 166 20.56 34.40 3.14
N TYR A 167 20.90 33.44 4.00
CA TYR A 167 21.70 33.67 5.22
C TYR A 167 22.96 32.78 5.32
N SER A 168 23.41 32.17 4.21
CA SER A 168 24.73 31.54 4.15
C SER A 168 25.68 32.43 3.35
N ASP A 169 26.46 33.26 4.06
CA ASP A 169 27.72 33.88 3.61
C ASP A 169 28.89 33.13 4.27
#